data_AF-A0A1H0V5S3-F1
#
_entry.id   AF-A0A1H0V5S3-F1
#
_cell.length_a   1.000
_cell.length_b   1.000
_cell.length_c   1.000
_cell.angle_alpha   90.00
_cell.angle_beta   90.00
_cell.angle_gamma   90.00
#
_symmetry.space_group_name_H-M   'P 1'
#
loop_
_entity.id
_entity.type
_entity.pdbx_description
1 polymer ?
#
loop_
_entity_poly.entity_id
_entity_poly.type
_entity_poly.pdbx_seq_one_letter_code
_entity_poly.pdbx_strand_id
1 'polypeptide(L)'
;MPNDIIKVNFAEVANASQALSSSAGKLETLLGELQQRLAPLEAGYEGAAKEAWHAKQQEWNRAQDDLRQVLASIGSAVQQSGDNYEATEKANAAKWG
;
A
#
# COMPACT_ATOMS: atom_id res chain seq x y z
N MET A 1 -15.43 -28.79 -0.44
CA MET A 1 -14.27 -28.06 -1.00
C MET A 1 -14.43 -26.53 -0.81
N PRO A 2 -14.40 -25.98 0.42
CA PRO A 2 -14.32 -24.53 0.65
C PRO A 2 -12.88 -23.99 0.80
N ASN A 3 -11.91 -24.88 1.05
CA ASN A 3 -10.53 -24.54 1.41
C ASN A 3 -9.72 -23.86 0.28
N ASP A 4 -9.92 -24.26 -0.97
CA ASP A 4 -9.20 -23.66 -2.10
C ASP A 4 -9.63 -22.21 -2.38
N ILE A 5 -10.92 -21.89 -2.18
CA ILE A 5 -11.44 -20.54 -2.42
C ILE A 5 -10.82 -19.53 -1.44
N ILE A 6 -10.67 -19.92 -0.17
CA ILE A 6 -10.06 -19.07 0.85
C ILE A 6 -8.57 -18.83 0.54
N LYS A 7 -7.83 -19.87 0.12
CA LYS A 7 -6.41 -19.73 -0.26
C LYS A 7 -6.22 -18.83 -1.48
N VAL A 8 -7.07 -18.95 -2.49
CA VAL A 8 -7.04 -18.09 -3.69
C VAL A 8 -7.27 -16.64 -3.31
N ASN A 9 -8.29 -16.35 -2.49
CA ASN A 9 -8.55 -14.98 -2.04
C ASN A 9 -7.35 -14.35 -1.30
N PHE A 10 -6.65 -15.11 -0.44
CA PHE A 10 -5.45 -14.58 0.22
C PHE A 10 -4.33 -14.24 -0.76
N ALA A 11 -4.08 -15.11 -1.74
CA ALA A 11 -3.08 -14.86 -2.76
C ALA A 11 -3.43 -13.63 -3.62
N GLU A 12 -4.70 -13.45 -3.96
CA GLU A 12 -5.18 -12.29 -4.71
C GLU A 12 -5.01 -10.99 -3.92
N VAL A 13 -5.36 -10.99 -2.63
CA VAL A 13 -5.18 -9.82 -1.76
C VAL A 13 -3.70 -9.47 -1.58
N ALA A 14 -2.82 -10.47 -1.40
CA ALA A 14 -1.38 -10.26 -1.33
C ALA A 14 -0.82 -9.67 -2.63
N ASN A 15 -1.26 -10.19 -3.78
CA ASN A 15 -0.86 -9.68 -5.10
C ASN A 15 -1.33 -8.24 -5.32
N ALA A 16 -2.58 -7.91 -4.95
CA ALA A 16 -3.11 -6.56 -5.03
C ALA A 16 -2.30 -5.58 -4.14
N SER A 17 -1.93 -6.00 -2.93
CA SER A 17 -1.09 -5.22 -2.01
C SER A 17 0.30 -4.94 -2.60
N GLN A 18 0.92 -5.94 -3.22
CA GLN A 18 2.22 -5.79 -3.91
C GLN A 18 2.13 -4.81 -5.09
N ALA A 19 1.05 -4.89 -5.88
CA ALA A 19 0.82 -4.02 -7.03
C ALA A 19 0.59 -2.56 -6.60
N LEU A 20 -0.18 -2.34 -5.53
CA LEU A 20 -0.39 -1.02 -4.93
C LEU A 20 0.94 -0.44 -4.41
N SER A 21 1.72 -1.22 -3.66
CA SER A 21 3.04 -0.81 -3.14
C SER A 21 3.98 -0.40 -4.27
N SER A 22 4.01 -1.17 -5.35
CA SER A 22 4.84 -0.89 -6.53
C SER A 22 4.39 0.40 -7.23
N SER A 23 3.09 0.64 -7.33
CA SER A 23 2.52 1.86 -7.90
C SER A 23 2.85 3.07 -7.02
N ALA A 24 2.78 2.92 -5.69
CA ALA A 24 3.17 3.96 -4.73
C ALA A 24 4.63 4.39 -4.89
N GLY A 25 5.56 3.44 -5.04
CA GLY A 25 6.98 3.72 -5.24
C GLY A 25 7.28 4.40 -6.58
N LYS A 26 6.56 4.04 -7.65
CA LYS A 26 6.66 4.74 -8.94
C LYS A 26 6.22 6.20 -8.84
N LEU A 27 5.12 6.44 -8.14
CA LEU A 27 4.62 7.80 -7.89
C LEU A 27 5.62 8.63 -7.07
N GLU A 28 6.26 8.04 -6.08
CA GLU A 28 7.32 8.69 -5.29
C GLU A 28 8.52 9.10 -6.15
N THR A 29 8.95 8.20 -7.04
CA THR A 29 10.06 8.45 -7.96
C THR A 29 9.72 9.61 -8.90
N LEU A 30 8.54 9.56 -9.53
CA LEU A 30 8.09 10.61 -10.45
C LEU A 30 7.99 11.98 -9.76
N LEU A 31 7.52 11.99 -8.51
CA LEU A 31 7.47 13.21 -7.71
C LEU A 31 8.88 13.72 -7.43
N GLY A 32 9.80 12.85 -6.98
CA GLY A 32 11.21 13.16 -6.76
C GLY A 32 11.89 13.81 -7.97
N GLU A 33 11.70 13.22 -9.15
CA GLU A 33 12.19 13.75 -10.43
C GLU A 33 11.60 15.14 -10.73
N LEU A 34 10.29 15.31 -10.50
CA LEU A 34 9.65 16.61 -10.68
C LEU A 34 10.22 17.66 -9.72
N GLN A 35 10.49 17.31 -8.46
CA GLN A 35 11.10 18.24 -7.50
C GLN A 35 12.50 18.67 -7.95
N GLN A 36 13.33 17.72 -8.38
CA GLN A 36 14.67 18.02 -8.87
C GLN A 36 14.66 18.95 -10.09
N ARG A 37 13.67 18.77 -10.99
CA ARG A 37 13.49 19.65 -12.14
C ARG A 37 13.00 21.06 -11.77
N LEU A 38 12.21 21.17 -10.71
CA LEU A 38 11.67 22.45 -10.23
C LEU A 38 12.64 23.21 -9.32
N ALA A 39 13.57 22.52 -8.64
CA ALA A 39 14.56 23.12 -7.75
C ALA A 39 15.34 24.32 -8.35
N PRO A 40 15.88 24.27 -9.59
CA PRO A 40 16.56 25.43 -10.17
C PRO A 40 15.62 26.57 -10.57
N LEU A 41 14.32 26.31 -10.74
CA LEU A 41 13.31 27.31 -11.07
C LEU A 41 12.75 28.00 -9.81
N GLU A 42 13.00 27.44 -8.63
CA GLU A 42 12.56 27.98 -7.33
C GLU A 42 13.12 29.39 -7.05
N ALA A 43 14.27 29.74 -7.64
CA ALA A 43 14.83 31.09 -7.58
C ALA A 43 14.08 32.11 -8.45
N GLY A 44 13.26 31.66 -9.41
CA GLY A 44 12.51 32.50 -10.35
C GLY A 44 10.99 32.48 -10.19
N TYR A 45 10.45 31.60 -9.34
CA TYR A 45 9.00 31.50 -9.09
C TYR A 45 8.55 32.51 -8.02
N GLU A 46 7.78 33.52 -8.44
CA GLU A 46 7.02 34.39 -7.52
C GLU A 46 6.01 33.57 -6.69
N GLY A 47 5.76 34.01 -5.46
CA GLY A 47 5.26 33.21 -4.33
C GLY A 47 4.06 32.28 -4.55
N ALA A 48 3.13 32.59 -5.46
CA ALA A 48 1.95 31.76 -5.73
C ALA A 48 2.29 30.38 -6.33
N ALA A 49 3.30 30.30 -7.19
CA ALA A 49 3.72 29.03 -7.80
C ALA A 49 4.40 28.10 -6.77
N LYS A 50 5.15 28.71 -5.84
CA LYS A 50 5.79 28.00 -4.72
C LYS A 50 4.76 27.44 -3.74
N GLU A 51 3.75 28.23 -3.39
CA GLU A 51 2.64 27.78 -2.53
C GLU A 51 1.85 26.62 -3.16
N ALA A 52 1.49 26.74 -4.45
CA ALA A 52 0.77 25.69 -5.17
C ALA A 52 1.58 24.37 -5.23
N TRP A 53 2.90 24.47 -5.43
CA TRP A 53 3.78 23.32 -5.39
C TRP A 53 3.82 22.65 -4.02
N HIS A 54 4.03 23.41 -2.95
CA HIS A 54 4.04 22.87 -1.59
C HIS A 54 2.70 22.22 -1.21
N ALA A 55 1.58 22.81 -1.63
CA ALA A 55 0.26 22.23 -1.44
C ALA A 55 0.13 20.86 -2.13
N LYS A 56 0.57 20.75 -3.39
CA LYS A 56 0.56 19.49 -4.13
C LYS A 56 1.49 18.44 -3.54
N GLN A 57 2.67 18.85 -3.07
CA GLN A 57 3.60 17.97 -2.37
C GLN A 57 2.96 17.41 -1.09
N GLN A 58 2.28 18.24 -0.30
CA GLN A 58 1.60 17.78 0.92
C GLN A 58 0.45 16.82 0.62
N GLU A 59 -0.38 17.13 -0.38
CA GLU A 59 -1.47 16.25 -0.81
C GLU A 59 -0.95 14.86 -1.19
N TRP A 60 0.18 14.83 -1.90
CA TRP A 60 0.81 13.58 -2.32
C TRP A 60 1.38 12.77 -1.15
N ASN A 61 2.09 13.45 -0.24
CA ASN A 61 2.64 12.80 0.95
C ASN A 61 1.52 12.17 1.79
N ARG A 62 0.40 12.87 1.96
CA ARG A 62 -0.78 12.32 2.66
C ARG A 62 -1.34 11.10 1.96
N ALA A 63 -1.55 11.18 0.63
CA ALA A 63 -2.07 10.05 -0.13
C ALA A 63 -1.17 8.80 -0.06
N GLN A 64 0.15 9.00 -0.02
CA GLN A 64 1.10 7.91 0.19
C GLN A 64 1.01 7.30 1.59
N ASP A 65 0.90 8.12 2.63
CA ASP A 65 0.77 7.64 4.00
C ASP A 65 -0.53 6.86 4.20
N ASP A 66 -1.64 7.36 3.65
CA ASP A 66 -2.92 6.67 3.67
C ASP A 66 -2.81 5.30 2.96
N LEU A 67 -2.15 5.26 1.79
CA LEU A 67 -1.93 4.02 1.07
C LEU A 67 -1.08 3.03 1.88
N ARG A 68 0.00 3.50 2.53
CA ARG A 68 0.83 2.67 3.42
C ARG A 68 0.00 2.08 4.58
N GLN A 69 -0.88 2.88 5.19
CA GLN A 69 -1.75 2.42 6.28
C GLN A 69 -2.76 1.37 5.81
N VAL A 70 -3.37 1.57 4.65
CA VAL A 70 -4.30 0.59 4.06
C VAL A 70 -3.58 -0.72 3.78
N LEU A 71 -2.39 -0.68 3.17
CA LEU A 71 -1.60 -1.87 2.89
C LEU A 71 -1.19 -2.64 4.15
N ALA A 72 -0.77 -1.92 5.19
CA ALA A 72 -0.46 -2.53 6.48
C ALA A 72 -1.69 -3.21 7.11
N SER A 73 -2.85 -2.55 7.03
CA SER A 73 -4.12 -3.09 7.52
C SER A 73 -4.53 -4.36 6.77
N ILE A 74 -4.38 -4.36 5.44
CA ILE A 74 -4.62 -5.53 4.59
C ILE A 74 -3.67 -6.67 4.97
N GLY A 75 -2.37 -6.40 5.12
CA GLY A 75 -1.38 -7.40 5.51
C GLY A 75 -1.71 -8.06 6.85
N SER A 76 -2.09 -7.26 7.85
CA SER A 76 -2.52 -7.76 9.15
C SER A 76 -3.78 -8.63 9.07
N ALA A 77 -4.79 -8.20 8.30
CA ALA A 77 -6.02 -8.96 8.12
C ALA A 77 -5.80 -10.31 7.42
N VAL A 78 -4.93 -10.36 6.40
CA VAL A 78 -4.56 -11.60 5.71
C VAL A 78 -3.82 -12.54 6.65
N GLN A 79 -2.85 -12.04 7.42
CA GLN A 79 -2.10 -12.86 8.39
C GLN A 79 -3.02 -13.45 9.46
N GLN A 80 -3.86 -12.62 10.08
CA GLN A 80 -4.79 -13.07 11.11
C GLN A 80 -5.78 -14.12 10.58
N SER A 81 -6.21 -13.98 9.33
CA SER A 81 -7.11 -14.94 8.69
C SER A 81 -6.40 -16.27 8.39
N GLY A 82 -5.12 -16.23 8.00
CA GLY A 82 -4.28 -17.42 7.84
C GLY A 82 -4.08 -18.19 9.15
N ASP A 83 -3.75 -17.48 10.24
CA ASP A 83 -3.54 -18.08 11.57
C ASP A 83 -4.82 -18.74 12.09
N ASN A 84 -5.96 -18.05 11.98
CA ASN A 84 -7.28 -18.58 12.37
C ASN A 84 -7.65 -19.83 11.58
N TYR A 85 -7.30 -19.84 10.29
CA TYR A 85 -7.60 -20.96 9.40
C TYR A 85 -6.73 -22.18 9.71
N GLU A 86 -5.42 -22.01 9.89
CA GLU A 86 -4.52 -23.10 10.27
C GLU A 86 -4.91 -23.70 11.63
N ALA A 87 -5.26 -22.84 12.60
CA ALA A 87 -5.73 -23.28 13.91
C ALA A 87 -7.03 -24.09 13.82
N THR A 88 -7.97 -23.66 12.96
CA THR A 88 -9.25 -24.36 12.74
C THR A 88 -9.04 -25.70 12.07
N GLU A 89 -8.18 -25.79 11.05
CA GLU A 89 -7.84 -27.04 10.38
C GLU A 89 -7.14 -28.01 11.34
N LYS A 90 -6.18 -27.55 12.14
CA LYS A 90 -5.53 -28.37 13.19
C LYS A 90 -6.54 -28.87 14.23
N ALA A 91 -7.44 -28.01 14.69
CA ALA A 91 -8.46 -28.39 15.66
C ALA A 91 -9.45 -29.41 15.09
N ASN A 92 -9.84 -29.28 13.82
CA ASN A 92 -10.71 -30.23 13.15
C ASN A 92 -10.00 -31.57 12.90
N ALA A 93 -8.75 -31.56 12.44
CA ALA A 93 -7.95 -32.76 12.25
C ALA A 93 -7.76 -33.53 13.58
N ALA A 94 -7.50 -32.81 14.69
CA ALA A 94 -7.38 -33.41 16.02
C ALA A 94 -8.69 -33.99 16.58
N LYS A 95 -9.85 -33.63 16.03
CA LYS A 95 -11.14 -34.21 16.41
C LYS A 95 -11.50 -35.47 15.62
N TRP A 96 -10.81 -35.71 14.50
CA TRP A 96 -11.11 -36.80 13.56
C TRP A 96 -9.99 -37.86 13.51
N GLY A 97 -8.90 -37.66 14.24
CA GLY A 97 -7.89 -38.67 14.56
C GLY A 97 -8.00 -39.13 16.01
#